data_AF-A0A7Y5IQD4-F1
#
_entry.id   AF-A0A7Y5IQD4-F1
#
_cell.length_a   1.000
_cell.length_b   1.000
_cell.length_c   1.000
_cell.angle_alpha   90.00
_cell.angle_beta   90.00
_cell.angle_gamma   90.00
#
_symmetry.space_group_name_H-M   'P 1'
#
loop_
_entity.id
_entity.type
_entity.pdbx_description
1 polymer ?
#
loop_
_entity_poly.entity_id
_entity_poly.type
_entity_poly.pdbx_seq_one_letter_code
_entity_poly.pdbx_strand_id
1 'polypeptide(L)'
;MGVYIAHPTTQRVGYAPTQPVPFSHALHAGELGMDCRYCHNTVEDSAQASVPPTQTCMNCHTNIRGQSEKLIAVRESYGTGLPVEWVRVHDLPDFVYFNHSAHVNRGVGCVSCHGRIDKMERVNQDQPLTMGWCLSCHREPEKSLRPLTEITKMDYVPLEDQAVIGASLKKEFKIRERDKMTDCSLCHR
;
A
#
# COMPACT_ATOMS: atom_id res chain seq x y z
N MET A 1 -3.91 -20.08 19.83
CA MET A 1 -2.78 -19.15 20.07
C MET A 1 -1.85 -19.18 18.86
N GLY A 2 -2.05 -18.28 17.89
CA GLY A 2 -1.06 -18.06 16.84
C GLY A 2 0.06 -17.20 17.39
N VAL A 3 1.32 -17.57 17.15
CA VAL A 3 2.47 -16.76 17.51
C VAL A 3 2.56 -15.62 16.49
N TYR A 4 2.15 -14.43 16.88
CA TYR A 4 2.18 -13.22 16.06
C TYR A 4 3.58 -12.60 16.07
N ILE A 5 4.49 -13.22 15.31
CA ILE A 5 5.79 -12.65 14.95
C ILE A 5 5.77 -12.54 13.43
N ALA A 6 6.01 -11.34 12.89
CA ALA A 6 6.12 -11.14 11.44
C ALA A 6 7.05 -12.21 10.85
N HIS A 7 6.53 -12.99 9.89
CA HIS A 7 7.26 -14.14 9.38
C HIS A 7 8.53 -13.66 8.64
N PRO A 8 9.74 -14.23 8.86
CA PRO A 8 10.98 -13.72 8.27
C PRO A 8 10.99 -13.59 6.73
N THR A 9 10.04 -14.22 6.05
CA THR A 9 9.89 -14.14 4.60
C THR A 9 9.17 -12.88 4.13
N THR A 10 8.29 -12.25 4.94
CA THR A 10 7.54 -11.06 4.53
C THR A 10 8.42 -9.82 4.42
N GLN A 11 9.58 -9.82 5.08
CA GLN A 11 10.59 -8.75 4.97
C GLN A 11 11.55 -8.94 3.78
N ARG A 12 11.43 -10.04 3.02
CA ARG A 12 12.30 -10.31 1.87
C ARG A 12 11.73 -9.66 0.63
N VAL A 13 12.51 -8.76 0.02
CA VAL A 13 12.21 -8.22 -1.31
C VAL A 13 12.00 -9.38 -2.29
N GLY A 14 10.93 -9.30 -3.08
CA GLY A 14 10.49 -10.33 -4.00
C GLY A 14 9.56 -11.40 -3.39
N TYR A 15 9.27 -11.37 -2.08
CA TYR A 15 8.26 -12.25 -1.49
C TYR A 15 6.90 -12.03 -2.16
N ALA A 16 6.38 -13.07 -2.80
CA ALA A 16 5.17 -13.02 -3.64
C ALA A 16 4.30 -14.28 -3.39
N PRO A 17 3.61 -14.36 -2.24
CA PRO A 17 2.86 -15.55 -1.86
C PRO A 17 1.73 -15.85 -2.86
N THR A 18 1.39 -17.13 -2.98
CA THR A 18 0.19 -17.53 -3.70
C THR A 18 -1.04 -17.06 -2.91
N GLN A 19 -1.95 -16.39 -3.60
CA GLN A 19 -3.19 -15.87 -3.03
C GLN A 19 -4.36 -16.84 -3.30
N PRO A 20 -5.41 -16.82 -2.46
CA PRO A 20 -6.62 -17.62 -2.71
C PRO A 20 -7.34 -17.20 -4.00
N VAL A 21 -7.19 -15.93 -4.39
CA VAL A 21 -7.68 -15.38 -5.65
C VAL A 21 -6.49 -14.80 -6.41
N PRO A 22 -6.26 -15.18 -7.68
CA PRO A 22 -5.16 -14.63 -8.48
C PRO A 22 -5.51 -13.22 -9.00
N PHE A 23 -5.69 -12.28 -8.06
CA PHE A 23 -6.02 -10.90 -8.36
C PHE A 23 -4.83 -10.17 -8.98
N SER A 24 -5.04 -9.62 -10.18
CA SER A 24 -4.01 -8.86 -10.92
C SER A 24 -4.23 -7.36 -10.75
N HIS A 25 -3.29 -6.69 -10.09
CA HIS A 25 -3.27 -5.22 -10.07
C HIS A 25 -2.84 -4.65 -11.42
N ALA A 26 -2.02 -5.37 -12.19
CA ALA A 26 -1.67 -5.00 -13.55
C ALA A 26 -2.90 -4.80 -14.44
N LEU A 27 -3.89 -5.69 -14.33
CA LEU A 27 -5.15 -5.55 -15.06
C LEU A 27 -6.00 -4.39 -14.52
N HIS A 28 -6.28 -4.37 -13.21
CA HIS A 28 -7.27 -3.44 -12.65
C HIS A 28 -6.75 -1.99 -12.54
N ALA A 29 -5.54 -1.81 -12.00
CA ALA A 29 -4.96 -0.48 -11.84
C ALA A 29 -4.17 -0.05 -13.10
N GLY A 30 -3.46 -0.98 -13.75
CA GLY A 30 -2.62 -0.68 -14.91
C GLY A 30 -3.44 -0.52 -16.20
N GLU A 31 -4.10 -1.58 -16.66
CA GLU A 31 -4.81 -1.59 -17.95
C GLU A 31 -6.17 -0.86 -17.89
N LEU A 32 -6.95 -1.08 -16.83
CA LEU A 32 -8.28 -0.49 -16.67
C LEU A 32 -8.25 0.91 -16.00
N GLY A 33 -7.10 1.33 -15.45
CA GLY A 33 -6.92 2.65 -14.86
C GLY A 33 -7.76 2.91 -13.61
N MET A 34 -8.13 1.87 -12.84
CA MET A 34 -8.89 2.05 -11.61
C MET A 34 -8.04 2.76 -10.55
N ASP A 35 -8.57 3.83 -9.95
CA ASP A 35 -7.90 4.52 -8.85
C ASP A 35 -7.77 3.59 -7.63
N CYS A 36 -6.61 3.63 -6.98
CA CYS A 36 -6.27 2.76 -5.85
C CYS A 36 -7.30 2.82 -4.71
N ARG A 37 -7.91 4.00 -4.49
CA ARG A 37 -8.85 4.27 -3.40
C ARG A 37 -10.22 3.67 -3.63
N TYR A 38 -10.54 3.22 -4.85
CA TYR A 38 -11.77 2.48 -5.10
C TYR A 38 -11.82 1.19 -4.26
N CYS A 39 -10.70 0.49 -4.18
CA CYS A 39 -10.57 -0.73 -3.39
C CYS A 39 -10.00 -0.44 -1.99
N HIS A 40 -8.96 0.39 -1.89
CA HIS A 40 -8.27 0.72 -0.64
C HIS A 40 -8.80 2.03 -0.04
N ASN A 41 -10.11 2.08 0.18
CA ASN A 41 -10.87 3.28 0.52
C ASN A 41 -10.54 3.93 1.88
N THR A 42 -9.79 3.25 2.75
CA THR A 42 -9.43 3.73 4.09
C THR A 42 -8.04 4.33 4.16
N VAL A 43 -7.27 4.30 3.07
CA VAL A 43 -5.85 4.69 3.06
C VAL A 43 -5.62 6.15 3.47
N GLU A 44 -6.57 7.04 3.17
CA GLU A 44 -6.49 8.48 3.47
C GLU A 44 -6.94 8.81 4.90
N ASP A 45 -7.71 7.95 5.57
CA ASP A 45 -8.34 8.27 6.86
C ASP A 45 -7.87 7.37 8.01
N SER A 46 -7.37 6.17 7.71
CA SER A 46 -7.02 5.15 8.69
C SER A 46 -5.52 4.86 8.73
N ALA A 47 -5.08 4.31 9.86
CA ALA A 47 -3.75 3.77 10.00
C ALA A 47 -3.52 2.53 9.11
N GLN A 48 -4.57 1.73 8.91
CA GLN A 48 -4.53 0.53 8.09
C GLN A 48 -5.22 0.80 6.75
N ALA A 49 -4.49 0.60 5.64
CA ALA A 49 -5.13 0.44 4.35
C ALA A 49 -5.83 -0.91 4.32
N SER A 50 -7.15 -0.90 4.31
CA SER A 50 -7.95 -2.11 4.32
C SER A 50 -7.88 -2.81 2.96
N VAL A 51 -7.86 -4.14 2.98
CA VAL A 51 -8.13 -4.96 1.80
C VAL A 51 -9.64 -4.85 1.51
N PRO A 52 -10.07 -4.66 0.25
CA PRO A 52 -11.48 -4.46 -0.06
C PRO A 52 -12.33 -5.67 0.40
N PRO A 53 -13.55 -5.42 0.91
CA PRO A 53 -14.49 -6.49 1.15
C PRO A 53 -14.91 -7.15 -0.16
N THR A 54 -15.41 -8.39 -0.09
CA THR A 54 -15.90 -9.16 -1.24
C THR A 54 -16.94 -8.41 -2.07
N GLN A 55 -17.75 -7.57 -1.42
CA GLN A 55 -18.75 -6.74 -2.11
C GLN A 55 -18.12 -5.84 -3.18
N THR A 56 -16.94 -5.25 -2.93
CA THR A 56 -16.26 -4.40 -3.91
C THR A 56 -15.94 -5.17 -5.19
N CYS A 57 -15.54 -6.44 -5.08
CA CYS A 57 -15.33 -7.31 -6.23
C CYS A 57 -16.64 -7.57 -6.99
N MET A 58 -17.72 -7.82 -6.24
CA MET A 58 -19.02 -8.19 -6.82
C MET A 58 -19.77 -7.02 -7.46
N ASN A 59 -19.41 -5.78 -7.16
CA ASN A 59 -19.93 -4.59 -7.86
C ASN A 59 -19.78 -4.69 -9.39
N CYS A 60 -18.73 -5.36 -9.88
CA CYS A 60 -18.52 -5.62 -11.30
C CYS A 60 -18.68 -7.09 -11.66
N HIS A 61 -18.14 -8.00 -10.82
CA HIS A 61 -18.06 -9.42 -11.16
C HIS A 61 -19.39 -10.19 -11.12
N THR A 62 -20.48 -9.54 -10.72
CA THR A 62 -21.84 -10.04 -11.01
C THR A 62 -22.12 -10.12 -12.51
N ASN A 63 -21.55 -9.23 -13.31
CA ASN A 63 -21.78 -9.13 -14.76
C ASN A 63 -20.51 -9.35 -15.59
N ILE A 64 -19.34 -9.02 -15.04
CA ILE A 64 -18.05 -9.12 -15.74
C ILE A 64 -17.33 -10.40 -15.32
N ARG A 65 -17.25 -11.36 -16.25
CA ARG A 65 -16.55 -12.64 -16.05
C ARG A 65 -17.02 -13.40 -14.79
N GLY A 66 -18.28 -13.25 -14.37
CA GLY A 66 -18.80 -13.84 -13.13
C GLY A 66 -18.76 -15.36 -13.06
N GLN A 67 -18.60 -16.06 -14.18
CA GLN A 67 -18.45 -17.52 -14.23
C GLN A 67 -16.99 -18.00 -14.30
N SER A 68 -16.02 -17.08 -14.26
CA SER A 68 -14.60 -17.43 -14.30
C SER A 68 -14.20 -18.26 -13.08
N GLU A 69 -13.47 -19.35 -13.31
CA GLU A 69 -12.92 -20.21 -12.25
C GLU A 69 -12.00 -19.42 -11.30
N LYS A 70 -11.30 -18.40 -11.80
CA LYS A 70 -10.47 -17.50 -10.98
C LYS A 70 -11.24 -16.76 -9.88
N LEU A 71 -12.57 -16.72 -9.95
CA LEU A 71 -13.43 -16.04 -8.98
C LEU A 71 -14.14 -17.01 -8.03
N ILE A 72 -13.81 -18.31 -8.02
CA ILE A 72 -14.46 -19.30 -7.14
C ILE A 72 -14.44 -18.83 -5.68
N ALA A 73 -13.28 -18.50 -5.13
CA ALA A 73 -13.16 -18.04 -3.73
C ALA A 73 -13.91 -16.72 -3.46
N VAL A 74 -14.00 -15.81 -4.43
CA VAL A 74 -14.79 -14.56 -4.30
C VAL A 74 -16.29 -14.88 -4.25
N ARG A 75 -16.76 -15.80 -5.11
CA ARG A 75 -18.17 -16.21 -5.14
C ARG A 75 -18.57 -16.98 -3.89
N GLU A 76 -17.71 -17.88 -3.42
CA GLU A 76 -17.92 -18.60 -2.15
C GLU A 76 -17.99 -17.62 -0.98
N SER A 77 -17.06 -16.66 -0.93
CA SER A 77 -17.08 -15.59 0.07
C SER A 77 -18.38 -14.78 0.01
N TYR A 78 -18.85 -14.44 -1.20
CA TYR A 78 -20.09 -13.69 -1.38
C TYR A 78 -21.34 -14.49 -0.95
N GLY A 79 -21.40 -15.78 -1.28
CA GLY A 79 -22.53 -16.64 -0.93
C GLY A 79 -22.59 -17.03 0.55
N THR A 80 -21.45 -17.15 1.21
CA THR A 80 -21.36 -17.56 2.63
C THR A 80 -21.29 -16.38 3.60
N GLY A 81 -20.89 -15.20 3.12
CA GLY A 81 -20.59 -14.03 3.95
C GLY A 81 -19.25 -14.09 4.68
N LEU A 82 -18.50 -15.20 4.55
CA LEU A 82 -17.15 -15.31 5.10
C LEU A 82 -16.15 -14.56 4.22
N PRO A 83 -15.19 -13.79 4.77
CA PRO A 83 -14.23 -13.05 3.98
C PRO A 83 -13.25 -13.97 3.24
N VAL A 84 -12.66 -13.45 2.15
CA VAL A 84 -11.53 -14.12 1.50
C VAL A 84 -10.29 -14.03 2.40
N GLU A 85 -9.68 -15.18 2.69
CA GLU A 85 -8.50 -15.31 3.54
C GLU A 85 -7.22 -14.92 2.78
N TRP A 86 -7.04 -13.62 2.56
CA TRP A 86 -5.87 -13.08 1.86
C TRP A 86 -4.56 -13.32 2.63
N VAL A 87 -3.50 -13.67 1.92
CA VAL A 87 -2.16 -13.78 2.51
C VAL A 87 -1.48 -12.42 2.46
N ARG A 88 -1.14 -11.86 3.62
CA ARG A 88 -0.47 -10.57 3.70
C ARG A 88 0.93 -10.63 3.08
N VAL A 89 1.24 -9.65 2.22
CA VAL A 89 2.57 -9.51 1.61
C VAL A 89 3.46 -8.63 2.48
N HIS A 90 3.00 -7.39 2.72
CA HIS A 90 3.68 -6.41 3.56
C HIS A 90 3.24 -6.60 5.01
N ASP A 91 4.07 -7.25 5.81
CA ASP A 91 3.77 -7.56 7.21
C ASP A 91 4.87 -7.01 8.12
N LEU A 92 4.59 -5.87 8.73
CA LEU A 92 5.45 -5.26 9.74
C LEU A 92 5.21 -5.96 11.09
N PRO A 93 6.24 -6.06 11.96
CA PRO A 93 6.05 -6.60 13.30
C PRO A 93 5.01 -5.81 14.11
N ASP A 94 4.25 -6.49 14.97
CA ASP A 94 3.16 -5.90 15.75
C ASP A 94 3.60 -4.78 16.71
N PHE A 95 4.86 -4.75 17.11
CA PHE A 95 5.44 -3.66 17.92
C PHE A 95 5.75 -2.39 17.08
N VAL A 96 5.42 -2.41 15.79
CA VAL A 96 5.51 -1.27 14.87
C VAL A 96 4.11 -0.80 14.52
N TYR A 97 3.75 0.36 15.06
CA TYR A 97 2.55 1.06 14.65
C TYR A 97 2.82 1.87 13.37
N PHE A 98 2.34 1.38 12.24
CA PHE A 98 2.32 2.09 10.97
C PHE A 98 0.97 2.79 10.75
N ASN A 99 0.99 3.97 10.13
CA ASN A 99 -0.22 4.72 9.84
C ASN A 99 -0.25 5.25 8.40
N HIS A 100 -1.09 4.67 7.54
CA HIS A 100 -1.20 5.07 6.14
C HIS A 100 -1.61 6.54 5.95
N SER A 101 -2.66 7.00 6.64
CA SER A 101 -3.15 8.39 6.51
C SER A 101 -2.10 9.43 6.88
N ALA A 102 -1.19 9.13 7.81
CA ALA A 102 -0.09 10.00 8.16
C ALA A 102 0.93 10.20 7.02
N HIS A 103 1.04 9.25 6.10
CA HIS A 103 1.98 9.30 4.97
C HIS A 103 1.32 9.86 3.71
N VAL A 104 0.16 9.32 3.31
CA VAL A 104 -0.48 9.73 2.05
C VAL A 104 -0.94 11.18 2.09
N ASN A 105 -1.45 11.65 3.24
CA ASN A 105 -1.85 13.05 3.43
C ASN A 105 -0.66 14.01 3.60
N ARG A 106 0.57 13.48 3.54
CA ARG A 106 1.82 14.23 3.64
C ARG A 106 2.69 14.08 2.39
N GLY A 107 2.11 13.66 1.27
CA GLY A 107 2.84 13.67 0.01
C GLY A 107 3.62 12.40 -0.30
N VAL A 108 3.42 11.30 0.44
CA VAL A 108 4.12 10.03 0.16
C VAL A 108 3.26 9.18 -0.77
N GLY A 109 3.73 8.97 -2.00
CA GLY A 109 3.02 8.17 -3.01
C GLY A 109 3.13 6.66 -2.78
N CYS A 110 2.13 5.91 -3.26
CA CYS A 110 2.04 4.46 -3.08
C CYS A 110 3.26 3.72 -3.63
N VAL A 111 3.75 4.16 -4.81
CA VAL A 111 4.90 3.57 -5.52
C VAL A 111 6.20 3.62 -4.71
N SER A 112 6.35 4.59 -3.80
CA SER A 112 7.57 4.74 -3.01
C SER A 112 7.77 3.60 -2.00
N CYS A 113 6.68 2.94 -1.57
CA CYS A 113 6.71 1.85 -0.60
C CYS A 113 6.34 0.50 -1.22
N HIS A 114 5.38 0.48 -2.16
CA HIS A 114 4.83 -0.74 -2.73
C HIS A 114 5.35 -1.05 -4.14
N GLY A 115 6.21 -0.20 -4.70
CA GLY A 115 6.70 -0.35 -6.08
C GLY A 115 5.60 -0.16 -7.12
N ARG A 116 5.88 -0.56 -8.36
CA ARG A 116 4.93 -0.43 -9.49
C ARG A 116 3.83 -1.49 -9.45
N ILE A 117 2.94 -1.40 -8.46
CA ILE A 117 1.77 -2.28 -8.27
C ILE A 117 0.88 -2.36 -9.51
N ASP A 118 0.76 -1.26 -10.26
CA ASP A 118 0.08 -1.18 -11.56
C ASP A 118 0.71 -2.07 -12.66
N LYS A 119 1.87 -2.67 -12.40
CA LYS A 119 2.52 -3.65 -13.27
C LYS A 119 2.62 -5.04 -12.64
N MET A 120 2.02 -5.24 -11.46
CA MET A 120 2.09 -6.50 -10.72
C MET A 120 0.87 -7.37 -11.00
N GLU A 121 1.05 -8.47 -11.73
CA GLU A 121 0.03 -9.54 -11.82
C GLU A 121 -0.15 -10.27 -10.50
N ARG A 122 0.91 -10.37 -9.71
CA ARG A 122 0.93 -10.85 -8.34
C ARG A 122 1.71 -9.86 -7.51
N VAL A 123 1.12 -9.36 -6.44
CA VAL A 123 1.79 -8.43 -5.53
C VAL A 123 3.00 -9.10 -4.91
N ASN A 124 4.12 -8.38 -4.92
CA ASN A 124 5.35 -8.79 -4.24
C ASN A 124 5.81 -7.69 -3.27
N GLN A 125 6.72 -8.05 -2.38
CA GLN A 125 7.43 -7.11 -1.52
C GLN A 125 8.46 -6.35 -2.37
N ASP A 126 8.21 -5.09 -2.71
CA ASP A 126 9.12 -4.28 -3.53
C ASP A 126 10.24 -3.65 -2.68
N GLN A 127 9.86 -3.05 -1.54
CA GLN A 127 10.78 -2.42 -0.61
C GLN A 127 11.01 -3.30 0.62
N PRO A 128 12.19 -3.24 1.26
CA PRO A 128 12.47 -4.08 2.43
C PRO A 128 11.61 -3.73 3.66
N LEU A 129 11.11 -2.49 3.74
CA LEU A 129 10.31 -1.96 4.87
C LEU A 129 10.95 -2.22 6.25
N THR A 130 12.28 -2.27 6.30
CA THR A 130 13.04 -2.39 7.55
C THR A 130 13.11 -1.03 8.24
N MET A 131 13.36 -1.02 9.55
CA MET A 131 13.56 0.21 10.32
C MET A 131 14.62 1.13 9.68
N GLY A 132 15.74 0.58 9.20
CA GLY A 132 16.79 1.37 8.54
C GLY A 132 16.29 2.07 7.27
N TRP A 133 15.48 1.37 6.48
CA TRP A 133 14.86 1.94 5.28
C TRP A 133 13.84 3.03 5.66
N CYS A 134 12.93 2.77 6.59
CA CYS A 134 11.97 3.78 7.08
C CYS A 134 12.70 5.03 7.61
N LEU A 135 13.75 4.84 8.42
CA LEU A 135 14.54 5.94 8.97
C LEU A 135 15.31 6.72 7.91
N SER A 136 15.78 6.10 6.82
CA SER A 136 16.38 6.86 5.72
C SER A 136 15.39 7.84 5.10
N CYS A 137 14.15 7.41 4.88
CA CYS A 137 13.08 8.27 4.38
C CYS A 137 12.69 9.35 5.42
N HIS A 138 12.51 8.97 6.69
CA HIS A 138 12.15 9.93 7.75
C HIS A 138 13.23 10.99 8.01
N ARG A 139 14.50 10.72 7.67
CA ARG A 139 15.60 11.70 7.77
C ARG A 139 15.62 12.69 6.61
N GLU A 140 15.20 12.26 5.42
CA GLU A 140 15.25 13.03 4.17
C GLU A 140 13.94 12.86 3.36
N PRO A 141 12.77 13.19 3.94
CA PRO A 141 11.49 12.90 3.31
C PRO A 141 11.31 13.60 1.97
N GLU A 142 11.91 14.79 1.81
CA GLU A 142 11.88 15.60 0.59
C GLU A 142 12.27 14.84 -0.68
N LYS A 143 13.08 13.77 -0.58
CA LYS A 143 13.46 12.93 -1.72
C LYS A 143 12.30 12.12 -2.30
N SER A 144 11.20 11.98 -1.55
CA SER A 144 10.06 11.13 -1.92
C SER A 144 8.71 11.87 -1.96
N LEU A 145 8.68 13.13 -1.51
CA LEU A 145 7.45 13.91 -1.47
C LEU A 145 6.95 14.27 -2.87
N ARG A 146 5.63 14.23 -3.05
CA ARG A 146 4.92 14.66 -4.25
C ARG A 146 3.63 15.41 -3.91
N PRO A 147 3.05 16.15 -4.86
CA PRO A 147 1.75 16.80 -4.66
C PRO A 147 0.66 15.78 -4.31
N LEU A 148 -0.33 16.20 -3.50
CA LEU A 148 -1.42 15.32 -3.06
C LEU A 148 -2.29 14.79 -4.21
N THR A 149 -2.34 15.51 -5.35
CA THR A 149 -3.04 15.08 -6.56
C THR A 149 -2.35 13.93 -7.29
N GLU A 150 -1.12 13.60 -6.91
CA GLU A 150 -0.24 12.65 -7.61
C GLU A 150 0.09 11.40 -6.76
N ILE A 151 -0.56 11.23 -5.60
CA ILE A 151 -0.29 10.15 -4.63
C ILE A 151 -0.50 8.76 -5.24
N THR A 152 -1.62 8.57 -5.95
CA THR A 152 -2.00 7.29 -6.57
C THR A 152 -1.43 7.12 -7.98
N LYS A 153 -0.75 8.14 -8.53
CA LYS A 153 -0.11 8.04 -9.85
C LYS A 153 1.19 7.25 -9.75
N MET A 154 1.15 6.04 -10.28
CA MET A 154 2.24 5.06 -10.16
C MET A 154 3.43 5.36 -11.07
N ASP A 155 3.24 6.17 -12.10
CA ASP A 155 4.24 6.62 -13.06
C ASP A 155 4.62 8.10 -12.87
N TYR A 156 4.26 8.71 -11.74
CA TYR A 156 4.59 10.10 -11.44
C TYR A 156 6.10 10.34 -11.52
N VAL A 157 6.46 11.35 -12.31
CA VAL A 157 7.80 11.93 -12.38
C VAL A 157 7.64 13.44 -12.12
N PRO A 158 8.40 14.03 -11.18
CA PRO A 158 8.31 15.46 -10.92
C PRO A 158 8.73 16.26 -12.15
N LEU A 159 8.00 17.35 -12.44
CA LEU A 159 8.30 18.25 -13.56
C LEU A 159 9.54 19.11 -13.29
N GLU A 160 9.82 19.37 -12.01
CA GLU A 160 10.98 20.09 -11.52
C GLU A 160 11.95 19.13 -10.81
N ASP A 161 13.14 19.61 -10.47
CA ASP A 161 14.08 18.85 -9.65
C ASP A 161 13.41 18.44 -8.32
N GLN A 162 13.51 17.14 -7.99
CA GLN A 162 12.95 16.57 -6.75
C GLN A 162 13.42 17.31 -5.50
N ALA A 163 14.65 17.82 -5.49
CA ALA A 163 15.18 18.59 -4.35
C ALA A 163 14.40 19.91 -4.14
N VAL A 164 13.97 20.55 -5.23
CA VAL A 164 13.24 21.83 -5.19
C VAL A 164 11.79 21.60 -4.74
N ILE A 165 11.06 20.73 -5.45
CA ILE A 165 9.66 20.44 -5.11
C ILE A 165 9.55 19.78 -3.74
N GLY A 166 10.45 18.86 -3.40
CA GLY A 166 10.48 18.19 -2.10
C GLY A 166 10.68 19.15 -0.95
N ALA A 167 11.61 20.10 -1.07
CA ALA A 167 11.83 21.13 -0.05
C ALA A 167 10.60 22.05 0.10
N SER A 168 9.96 22.42 -1.01
CA SER A 168 8.72 23.21 -1.00
C SER A 168 7.58 22.47 -0.29
N LEU A 169 7.32 21.22 -0.69
CA LEU A 169 6.27 20.38 -0.12
C LEU A 169 6.50 20.07 1.36
N LYS A 170 7.76 19.85 1.77
CA LYS A 170 8.10 19.64 3.20
C LYS A 170 7.64 20.83 4.05
N LYS A 171 7.86 22.06 3.56
CA LYS A 171 7.43 23.30 4.21
C LYS A 171 5.91 23.46 4.17
N GLU A 172 5.29 23.22 3.02
CA GLU A 172 3.84 23.32 2.82
C GLU A 172 3.07 22.35 3.74
N PHE A 173 3.49 21.09 3.78
CA PHE A 173 2.88 20.04 4.58
C PHE A 173 3.28 20.07 6.05
N LYS A 174 4.13 21.04 6.45
CA LYS A 174 4.63 21.23 7.83
C LYS A 174 5.18 19.93 8.40
N ILE A 175 5.96 19.20 7.59
CA ILE A 175 6.61 17.96 8.02
C ILE A 175 7.61 18.31 9.12
N ARG A 176 7.59 17.53 10.20
CA ARG A 176 8.41 17.81 11.38
C ARG A 176 9.90 17.64 11.06
N GLU A 177 10.73 18.26 11.88
CA GLU A 177 12.18 18.15 11.78
C GLU A 177 12.68 16.73 12.05
N ARG A 178 13.91 16.46 11.61
CA ARG A 178 14.55 15.14 11.62
C ARG A 178 14.54 14.47 13.00
N ASP A 179 14.80 15.22 14.06
CA ASP A 179 14.81 14.71 15.45
C ASP A 179 13.43 14.17 15.85
N LYS A 180 12.36 14.90 15.50
CA LYS A 180 10.98 14.50 15.76
C LYS A 180 10.51 13.38 14.84
N MET A 181 10.98 13.32 13.61
CA MET A 181 10.60 12.26 12.67
C MET A 181 11.31 10.93 12.94
N THR A 182 12.35 10.91 13.77
CA THR A 182 13.14 9.72 14.09
C THR A 182 13.05 9.30 15.56
N ASP A 183 12.13 9.88 16.32
CA ASP A 183 11.85 9.50 17.69
C ASP A 183 11.15 8.13 17.75
N CYS A 184 11.52 7.30 18.74
CA CYS A 184 11.00 5.94 18.87
C CYS A 184 9.48 5.92 19.07
N SER A 185 8.91 6.93 19.76
CA SER A 185 7.48 7.00 20.07
C SER A 185 6.59 7.21 18.84
N LEU A 186 7.15 7.55 17.67
CA LEU A 186 6.37 7.65 16.43
C LEU A 186 5.86 6.29 15.97
N CYS A 187 6.65 5.24 16.15
CA CYS A 187 6.40 3.92 15.57
C CYS A 187 6.34 2.81 16.62
N HIS A 188 6.97 2.96 17.78
CA HIS A 188 7.02 1.95 18.82
C HIS A 188 6.19 2.40 20.02
N ARG A 189 5.00 1.82 20.16
CA ARG A 189 4.03 2.16 21.21
C ARG A 189 3.15 0.98 21.57
#